data_AF-A0A369JKW4-F1
#
_entry.id   AF-A0A369JKW4-F1
#
_cell.length_a   1.000
_cell.length_b   1.000
_cell.length_c   1.000
_cell.angle_alpha   90.00
_cell.angle_beta   90.00
_cell.angle_gamma   90.00
#
_symmetry.space_group_name_H-M   'P 1'
#
loop_
_entity.id
_entity.type
_entity.pdbx_description
1 polymer ?
#
loop_
_entity_poly.entity_id
_entity_poly.type
_entity_poly.pdbx_seq_one_letter_code
_entity_poly.pdbx_strand_id
1 'polypeptide(L)'
;MSKANTRATAPAMSTYARYLAATARAIPSSMNANVVKCLFEGRVRTEADLAVVDTFLKAAAAVQALPTYKAMINELEAKKHCVRCHDTFSDADNESGDCVIPHVFNCDEYQRTYMGLEYPSECCGEAVTLEEEGAGNNDWTNLDDLDMCYEGTHTTNLRVVQSEYNDTNILPCKMENGKCVRGVIDDDGDSPVWTWKVNSD
;
A
#
# COMPACT_ATOMS: atom_id res chain seq x y z
N MET A 1 -27.10 -9.17 -45.82
CA MET A 1 -28.28 -8.63 -45.10
C MET A 1 -27.80 -8.04 -43.77
N SER A 2 -27.68 -6.72 -43.70
CA SER A 2 -27.19 -6.01 -42.51
C SER A 2 -28.35 -5.83 -41.53
N LYS A 3 -28.25 -6.38 -40.31
CA LYS A 3 -29.25 -6.17 -39.26
C LYS A 3 -29.08 -4.75 -38.73
N ALA A 4 -30.08 -3.91 -38.93
CA ALA A 4 -30.13 -2.57 -38.36
C ALA A 4 -30.05 -2.68 -36.83
N ASN A 5 -28.96 -2.14 -36.26
CA ASN A 5 -28.75 -2.09 -34.82
C ASN A 5 -29.55 -0.91 -34.27
N THR A 6 -30.83 -1.14 -33.94
CA THR A 6 -31.68 -0.16 -33.28
C THR A 6 -31.17 0.06 -31.86
N ARG A 7 -30.33 1.09 -31.70
CA ARG A 7 -29.83 1.54 -30.40
C ARG A 7 -31.02 2.12 -29.63
N ALA A 8 -31.61 1.32 -28.74
CA ALA A 8 -32.66 1.78 -27.85
C ALA A 8 -32.14 2.98 -27.05
N THR A 9 -32.79 4.13 -27.19
CA THR A 9 -32.53 5.30 -26.37
C THR A 9 -32.92 4.97 -24.94
N ALA A 10 -31.97 5.14 -24.01
CA ALA A 10 -32.24 4.91 -22.59
C ALA A 10 -33.40 5.82 -22.14
N PRO A 11 -34.37 5.29 -21.37
CA PRO A 11 -35.47 6.09 -20.87
C PRO A 11 -34.93 7.27 -20.05
N ALA A 12 -35.53 8.45 -20.23
CA ALA A 12 -35.15 9.63 -19.47
C ALA A 12 -35.37 9.38 -17.97
N MET A 13 -34.29 9.46 -17.18
CA MET A 13 -34.36 9.33 -15.73
C MET A 13 -35.31 10.38 -15.13
N SER A 14 -36.17 9.95 -14.21
CA SER A 14 -37.04 10.86 -13.45
C SER A 14 -36.22 11.86 -12.62
N THR A 15 -36.81 13.01 -12.31
CA THR A 15 -36.18 14.04 -11.45
C THR A 15 -35.78 13.47 -10.09
N TYR A 16 -36.59 12.55 -9.55
CA TYR A 16 -36.30 11.90 -8.27
C TYR A 16 -35.10 10.94 -8.37
N ALA A 17 -35.00 10.15 -9.44
CA ALA A 17 -33.82 9.31 -9.65
C ALA A 17 -32.52 10.15 -9.76
N ARG A 18 -32.57 11.34 -10.37
CA ARG A 18 -31.41 12.27 -10.42
C ARG A 18 -31.03 12.79 -9.04
N TYR A 19 -32.03 13.13 -8.22
CA TYR A 19 -31.82 13.52 -6.83
C TYR A 19 -31.12 12.39 -6.04
N LEU A 20 -31.61 11.15 -6.13
CA LEU A 20 -30.99 10.01 -5.45
C LEU A 20 -29.56 9.74 -5.93
N ALA A 21 -29.29 9.88 -7.23
CA ALA A 21 -27.95 9.77 -7.76
C ALA A 21 -27.00 10.87 -7.23
N ALA A 22 -27.49 12.09 -7.01
CA ALA A 22 -26.72 13.16 -6.39
C ALA A 22 -26.44 12.88 -4.92
N THR A 23 -27.43 12.43 -4.15
CA THR A 23 -27.27 12.04 -2.74
C THR A 23 -26.26 10.89 -2.59
N ALA A 24 -26.31 9.90 -3.47
CA ALA A 24 -25.37 8.78 -3.44
C ALA A 24 -23.90 9.21 -3.61
N ARG A 25 -23.62 10.29 -4.34
CA ARG A 25 -22.24 10.81 -4.49
C ARG A 25 -21.63 11.37 -3.20
N ALA A 26 -22.45 11.69 -2.19
CA ALA A 26 -21.97 12.15 -0.89
C ALA A 26 -21.55 11.00 0.04
N ILE A 27 -21.90 9.76 -0.32
CA ILE A 27 -21.62 8.55 0.44
C ILE A 27 -20.40 7.86 -0.20
N PRO A 28 -19.50 7.22 0.58
CA PRO A 28 -18.36 6.49 0.04
C PRO A 28 -18.79 5.44 -0.98
N SER A 29 -18.03 5.32 -2.07
CA SER A 29 -18.33 4.38 -3.16
C SER A 29 -18.40 2.93 -2.67
N SER A 30 -17.59 2.57 -1.68
CA SER A 30 -17.62 1.26 -1.00
C SER A 30 -19.00 0.90 -0.42
N MET A 31 -19.82 1.90 -0.06
CA MET A 31 -21.15 1.67 0.49
C MET A 31 -22.25 1.68 -0.58
N ASN A 32 -22.10 2.42 -1.68
CA ASN A 32 -23.23 2.68 -2.60
C ASN A 32 -22.99 2.32 -4.08
N ALA A 33 -21.81 1.84 -4.47
CA ALA A 33 -21.47 1.62 -5.88
C ALA A 33 -22.52 0.77 -6.63
N ASN A 34 -23.03 -0.29 -5.99
CA ASN A 34 -24.06 -1.15 -6.58
C ASN A 34 -25.43 -0.46 -6.70
N VAL A 35 -25.79 0.40 -5.76
CA VAL A 35 -27.05 1.15 -5.79
C VAL A 35 -27.01 2.21 -6.89
N VAL A 36 -25.89 2.93 -7.01
CA VAL A 36 -25.64 3.88 -8.10
C VAL A 36 -25.72 3.17 -9.44
N LYS A 37 -25.09 2.01 -9.58
CA LYS A 37 -25.16 1.18 -10.79
C LYS A 37 -26.60 0.78 -11.13
N CYS A 38 -27.39 0.33 -10.16
CA CYS A 38 -28.80 -0.02 -10.36
C CYS A 38 -29.65 1.17 -10.83
N LEU A 39 -29.39 2.37 -10.31
CA LEU A 39 -30.07 3.60 -10.75
C LEU A 39 -29.74 3.94 -12.20
N PHE A 40 -28.46 3.88 -12.58
CA PHE A 40 -28.01 4.25 -13.94
C PHE A 40 -28.33 3.20 -15.00
N GLU A 41 -28.38 1.92 -14.64
CA GLU A 41 -28.73 0.84 -15.57
C GLU A 41 -30.25 0.69 -15.78
N GLY A 42 -31.08 1.57 -15.22
CA GLY A 42 -32.53 1.52 -15.37
C GLY A 42 -33.16 0.25 -14.77
N ARG A 43 -32.51 -0.33 -13.74
CA ARG A 43 -33.03 -1.47 -12.99
C ARG A 43 -34.07 -1.05 -11.94
N VAL A 44 -33.98 0.20 -11.49
CA VAL A 44 -34.96 0.86 -10.61
C VAL A 44 -36.07 1.43 -11.50
N ARG A 45 -37.25 0.81 -11.50
CA ARG A 45 -38.31 1.10 -12.48
C ARG A 45 -39.60 1.60 -11.84
N THR A 46 -39.80 1.33 -10.57
CA THR A 46 -41.03 1.65 -9.84
C THR A 46 -40.79 2.70 -8.75
N GLU A 47 -41.86 3.37 -8.31
CA GLU A 47 -41.79 4.27 -7.15
C GLU A 47 -41.39 3.53 -5.88
N ALA A 48 -41.80 2.26 -5.74
CA ALA A 48 -41.39 1.41 -4.63
C ALA A 48 -39.87 1.17 -4.65
N ASP A 49 -39.27 0.89 -5.81
CA ASP A 49 -37.82 0.73 -5.95
C ASP A 49 -37.09 2.03 -5.53
N LEU A 50 -37.60 3.18 -5.98
CA LEU A 50 -37.02 4.49 -5.64
C LEU A 50 -37.12 4.77 -4.13
N ALA A 51 -38.22 4.39 -3.48
CA ALA A 51 -38.40 4.53 -2.03
C ALA A 51 -37.43 3.64 -1.24
N VAL A 52 -37.16 2.42 -1.71
CA VAL A 52 -36.15 1.52 -1.12
C VAL A 52 -34.75 2.12 -1.26
N VAL A 53 -34.40 2.63 -2.44
CA VAL A 53 -33.11 3.29 -2.67
C VAL A 53 -32.94 4.52 -1.78
N ASP A 54 -33.96 5.38 -1.68
CA ASP A 54 -33.94 6.55 -0.79
C ASP A 54 -33.73 6.15 0.67
N THR A 55 -34.45 5.13 1.14
CA THR A 55 -34.31 4.60 2.50
C THR A 55 -32.89 4.08 2.76
N PHE A 56 -32.33 3.35 1.81
CA PHE A 56 -30.95 2.88 1.88
C PHE A 56 -29.94 4.04 1.95
N LEU A 57 -30.06 5.04 1.08
CA LEU A 57 -29.15 6.18 1.05
C LEU A 57 -29.23 7.00 2.35
N LYS A 58 -30.43 7.20 2.91
CA LYS A 58 -30.62 7.83 4.21
C LYS A 58 -29.95 7.04 5.34
N ALA A 59 -30.11 5.71 5.35
CA ALA A 59 -29.46 4.86 6.34
C ALA A 59 -27.92 4.90 6.21
N ALA A 60 -27.38 4.82 4.99
CA ALA A 60 -25.95 4.92 4.74
C ALA A 60 -25.38 6.28 5.16
N ALA A 61 -26.07 7.38 4.85
CA ALA A 61 -25.69 8.71 5.30
C ALA A 61 -25.72 8.84 6.84
N ALA A 62 -26.72 8.23 7.49
CA ALA A 62 -26.78 8.19 8.96
C ALA A 62 -25.60 7.43 9.57
N VAL A 63 -25.21 6.29 8.99
CA VAL A 63 -24.02 5.52 9.41
C VAL A 63 -22.74 6.35 9.21
N GLN A 64 -22.58 6.99 8.04
CA GLN A 64 -21.43 7.85 7.74
C GLN A 64 -21.31 9.04 8.71
N ALA A 65 -22.45 9.54 9.21
CA ALA A 65 -22.48 10.63 10.18
C ALA A 65 -22.05 10.19 11.59
N LEU A 66 -22.06 8.89 11.91
CA LEU A 66 -21.69 8.38 13.23
C LEU A 66 -20.23 8.73 13.57
N PRO A 67 -19.96 9.26 14.79
CA PRO A 67 -18.59 9.56 15.22
C PRO A 67 -17.66 8.35 15.18
N THR A 68 -18.17 7.16 15.51
CA THR A 68 -17.41 5.91 15.51
C THR A 68 -17.01 5.48 14.10
N TYR A 69 -17.91 5.61 13.12
CA TYR A 69 -17.60 5.34 11.72
C TYR A 69 -16.52 6.31 11.21
N LYS A 70 -16.65 7.60 11.51
CA LYS A 70 -15.62 8.61 11.16
C LYS A 70 -14.27 8.29 11.78
N ALA A 71 -14.24 7.90 13.06
CA ALA A 71 -13.00 7.53 13.74
C ALA A 71 -12.35 6.32 13.07
N MET A 72 -13.13 5.29 12.73
CA MET A 72 -12.65 4.09 12.02
C MET A 72 -12.09 4.43 10.63
N ILE A 73 -12.78 5.25 9.84
CA ILE A 73 -12.28 5.68 8.52
C ILE A 73 -11.01 6.51 8.68
N ASN A 74 -10.98 7.45 9.62
CA ASN A 74 -9.79 8.25 9.90
C ASN A 74 -8.60 7.36 10.31
N GLU A 75 -8.84 6.28 11.06
CA GLU A 75 -7.80 5.32 11.43
C GLU A 75 -7.29 4.51 10.22
N LEU A 76 -8.19 4.08 9.33
CA LEU A 76 -7.84 3.37 8.10
C LEU A 76 -7.07 4.26 7.11
N GLU A 77 -7.44 5.53 6.99
CA GLU A 77 -6.81 6.52 6.12
C GLU A 77 -5.61 7.21 6.78
N ALA A 78 -5.37 6.99 8.07
CA ALA A 78 -4.25 7.57 8.79
C ALA A 78 -2.93 7.11 8.15
N LYS A 79 -2.09 8.08 7.80
CA LYS A 79 -0.76 7.79 7.26
C LYS A 79 0.14 7.25 8.36
N LYS A 80 0.70 6.08 8.08
CA LYS A 80 1.66 5.30 8.87
C LYS A 80 2.99 5.29 8.14
N HIS A 81 4.04 4.94 8.87
CA HIS A 81 5.38 4.83 8.33
C HIS A 81 5.77 3.36 8.19
N CYS A 82 6.15 2.94 6.99
CA CYS A 82 6.64 1.59 6.77
C CYS A 82 8.04 1.46 7.35
N VAL A 83 8.25 0.57 8.30
CA VAL A 83 9.58 0.34 8.89
C VAL A 83 10.49 -0.49 7.99
N ARG A 84 10.00 -0.93 6.83
CA ARG A 84 10.75 -1.71 5.83
C ARG A 84 11.28 -0.84 4.70
N CYS A 85 10.39 -0.21 3.92
CA CYS A 85 10.77 0.67 2.81
C CYS A 85 10.92 2.14 3.19
N HIS A 86 10.57 2.50 4.43
CA HIS A 86 10.56 3.88 4.95
C HIS A 86 9.58 4.86 4.27
N ASP A 87 8.70 4.38 3.39
CA ASP A 87 7.64 5.19 2.80
C ASP A 87 6.44 5.37 3.76
N THR A 88 5.55 6.30 3.42
CA THR A 88 4.28 6.50 4.10
C THR A 88 3.15 5.76 3.40
N PHE A 89 2.31 5.06 4.17
CA PHE A 89 1.17 4.30 3.66
C PHE A 89 -0.04 4.45 4.59
N SER A 90 -1.22 4.06 4.17
CA SER A 90 -2.41 3.91 5.01
C SER A 90 -2.96 2.50 4.87
N ASP A 91 -3.76 2.01 5.81
CA ASP A 91 -4.30 0.64 5.68
C ASP A 91 -5.26 0.53 4.48
N ALA A 92 -5.84 1.64 4.04
CA ALA A 92 -6.71 1.71 2.88
C ALA A 92 -5.99 1.52 1.54
N ASP A 93 -4.69 1.78 1.46
CA ASP A 93 -3.85 1.69 0.25
C ASP A 93 -2.62 0.79 0.46
N ASN A 94 -2.71 -0.20 1.36
CA ASN A 94 -1.62 -1.13 1.67
C ASN A 94 -1.87 -2.51 1.06
N GLU A 95 -1.71 -2.62 -0.25
CA GLU A 95 -1.91 -3.86 -1.00
C GLU A 95 -0.62 -4.70 -1.02
N SER A 96 -0.72 -5.92 -1.55
CA SER A 96 0.45 -6.77 -1.77
C SER A 96 1.23 -6.23 -2.97
N GLY A 97 2.48 -5.84 -2.74
CA GLY A 97 3.39 -5.34 -3.78
C GLY A 97 3.70 -3.85 -3.69
N ASP A 98 2.97 -3.10 -2.85
CA ASP A 98 3.21 -1.66 -2.68
C ASP A 98 4.52 -1.37 -1.92
N CYS A 99 4.92 -2.28 -1.03
CA CYS A 99 6.21 -2.20 -0.35
C CYS A 99 7.27 -2.93 -1.17
N VAL A 100 7.96 -2.18 -2.04
CA VAL A 100 9.10 -2.67 -2.81
C VAL A 100 10.39 -2.27 -2.13
N ILE A 101 11.30 -3.23 -1.86
CA ILE A 101 12.65 -2.98 -1.34
C ILE A 101 13.69 -3.82 -2.09
N PRO A 102 15.00 -3.56 -1.89
CA PRO A 102 16.04 -4.44 -2.42
C PRO A 102 15.91 -5.88 -1.94
N HIS A 103 16.77 -6.73 -2.48
CA HIS A 103 16.92 -8.08 -1.98
C HIS A 103 17.05 -8.13 -0.46
N VAL A 104 16.38 -9.14 0.11
CA VAL A 104 16.52 -9.51 1.52
C VAL A 104 17.64 -10.53 1.60
N PHE A 105 18.52 -10.38 2.58
CA PHE A 105 19.61 -11.33 2.85
C PHE A 105 19.49 -11.80 4.29
N ASN A 106 20.00 -12.99 4.58
CA ASN A 106 20.08 -13.52 5.94
C ASN A 106 21.55 -13.46 6.39
N CYS A 107 21.87 -12.69 7.43
CA CYS A 107 23.25 -12.59 7.92
C CYS A 107 23.73 -13.84 8.68
N ASP A 108 22.83 -14.69 9.14
CA ASP A 108 23.17 -15.94 9.81
C ASP A 108 23.51 -17.04 8.81
N GLU A 109 23.04 -16.91 7.56
CA GLU A 109 23.36 -17.81 6.46
C GLU A 109 24.41 -17.17 5.55
N TYR A 110 25.66 -17.63 5.65
CA TYR A 110 26.74 -17.12 4.82
C TYR A 110 27.71 -18.21 4.39
N GLN A 111 28.38 -17.96 3.27
CA GLN A 111 29.49 -18.76 2.77
C GLN A 111 30.78 -17.98 2.91
N ARG A 112 31.84 -18.66 3.37
CA ARG A 112 33.19 -18.07 3.43
C ARG A 112 33.86 -18.23 2.08
N THR A 113 34.37 -17.14 1.53
CA THR A 113 35.16 -17.13 0.31
C THR A 113 36.60 -16.74 0.61
N TYR A 114 37.46 -16.77 -0.41
CA TYR A 114 38.82 -16.24 -0.27
C TYR A 114 38.83 -14.71 -0.06
N MET A 115 37.81 -14.01 -0.55
CA MET A 115 37.72 -12.54 -0.51
C MET A 115 36.94 -12.03 0.72
N GLY A 116 36.10 -12.86 1.35
CA GLY A 116 35.34 -12.48 2.54
C GLY A 116 34.12 -13.36 2.77
N LEU A 117 32.94 -12.76 2.93
CA LEU A 117 31.68 -13.47 3.16
C LEU A 117 30.69 -13.21 2.02
N GLU A 118 29.93 -14.24 1.66
CA GLU A 118 28.81 -14.16 0.72
C GLU A 118 27.51 -14.54 1.44
N TYR A 119 26.49 -13.70 1.28
CA TYR A 119 25.18 -13.87 1.90
C TYR A 119 24.14 -14.10 0.79
N PRO A 120 23.57 -15.29 0.63
CA PRO A 120 22.52 -15.53 -0.35
C PRO A 120 21.25 -14.75 0.00
N SER A 121 20.53 -14.32 -1.03
CA SER A 121 19.27 -13.63 -0.85
C SER A 121 18.18 -14.58 -0.34
N GLU A 122 17.39 -14.19 0.65
CA GLU A 122 16.23 -14.98 1.09
C GLU A 122 15.12 -15.00 0.02
N CYS A 123 14.89 -13.86 -0.65
CA CYS A 123 13.81 -13.74 -1.62
C CYS A 123 14.15 -14.37 -2.98
N CYS A 124 15.41 -14.32 -3.39
CA CYS A 124 15.85 -14.70 -4.73
C CYS A 124 16.89 -15.88 -4.70
N GLY A 125 17.22 -16.41 -3.51
CA GLY A 125 18.12 -17.56 -3.31
C GLY A 125 19.59 -17.28 -3.63
N GLU A 126 20.34 -18.33 -3.95
CA GLU A 126 21.75 -18.23 -4.39
C GLU A 126 21.95 -17.50 -5.74
N ALA A 127 20.85 -17.16 -6.44
CA ALA A 127 20.93 -16.40 -7.69
C ALA A 127 21.39 -14.96 -7.48
N VAL A 128 21.23 -14.44 -6.25
CA VAL A 128 21.67 -13.10 -5.85
C VAL A 128 22.32 -13.19 -4.49
N THR A 129 23.55 -12.70 -4.38
CA THR A 129 24.35 -12.71 -3.16
C THR A 129 24.80 -11.30 -2.82
N LEU A 130 24.84 -10.98 -1.53
CA LEU A 130 25.52 -9.79 -1.01
C LEU A 130 26.94 -10.20 -0.59
N GLU A 131 27.93 -9.43 -1.02
CA GLU A 131 29.34 -9.71 -0.79
C GLU A 131 29.94 -8.73 0.21
N GLU A 132 30.67 -9.25 1.21
CA GLU A 132 31.42 -8.48 2.21
C GLU A 132 32.92 -8.71 2.02
N GLU A 133 33.70 -7.65 1.79
CA GLU A 133 35.17 -7.72 1.71
C GLU A 133 35.76 -7.79 3.11
N GLY A 134 36.26 -8.97 3.51
CA GLY A 134 36.73 -9.20 4.87
C GLY A 134 35.58 -9.44 5.86
N ALA A 135 35.67 -10.52 6.63
CA ALA A 135 34.55 -10.97 7.44
C ALA A 135 34.23 -10.03 8.62
N GLY A 136 33.00 -9.52 8.66
CA GLY A 136 32.42 -8.78 9.79
C GLY A 136 32.80 -7.30 9.89
N ASN A 137 33.24 -6.67 8.79
CA ASN A 137 33.53 -5.24 8.73
C ASN A 137 32.42 -4.40 8.07
N ASN A 138 31.39 -5.05 7.51
CA ASN A 138 30.31 -4.44 6.73
C ASN A 138 30.79 -3.66 5.50
N ASP A 139 31.91 -4.06 4.90
CA ASP A 139 32.44 -3.47 3.67
C ASP A 139 31.83 -4.18 2.46
N TRP A 140 30.65 -3.72 2.04
CA TRP A 140 29.86 -4.39 0.99
C TRP A 140 30.35 -4.02 -0.40
N THR A 141 30.77 -5.00 -1.21
CA THR A 141 31.41 -4.75 -2.51
C THR A 141 30.41 -4.57 -3.66
N ASN A 142 29.20 -5.14 -3.54
CA ASN A 142 28.23 -5.21 -4.63
C ASN A 142 26.84 -4.65 -4.25
N LEU A 143 26.72 -3.96 -3.11
CA LEU A 143 25.44 -3.45 -2.60
C LEU A 143 24.73 -2.50 -3.58
N ASP A 144 25.50 -1.67 -4.30
CA ASP A 144 24.98 -0.71 -5.29
C ASP A 144 24.47 -1.38 -6.57
N ASP A 145 24.87 -2.63 -6.84
CA ASP A 145 24.45 -3.41 -8.00
C ASP A 145 23.15 -4.21 -7.75
N LEU A 146 22.63 -4.17 -6.52
CA LEU A 146 21.44 -4.91 -6.14
C LEU A 146 20.16 -4.17 -6.53
N ASP A 147 19.37 -4.81 -7.40
CA ASP A 147 18.06 -4.34 -7.82
C ASP A 147 16.98 -4.53 -6.72
N MET A 148 15.82 -3.93 -6.97
CA MET A 148 14.60 -4.15 -6.19
C MET A 148 14.02 -5.53 -6.50
N CYS A 149 14.00 -6.48 -5.55
CA CYS A 149 13.40 -7.83 -5.72
C CYS A 149 12.20 -8.06 -4.79
N TYR A 150 12.22 -7.60 -3.54
CA TYR A 150 11.13 -7.89 -2.61
C TYR A 150 9.91 -7.02 -2.89
N GLU A 151 8.76 -7.67 -3.08
CA GLU A 151 7.46 -7.04 -3.22
C GLU A 151 6.52 -7.57 -2.12
N GLY A 152 5.97 -6.69 -1.30
CA GLY A 152 5.06 -7.09 -0.23
C GLY A 152 4.18 -5.97 0.28
N THR A 153 3.57 -6.19 1.44
CA THR A 153 2.71 -5.21 2.12
C THR A 153 3.56 -4.38 3.08
N HIS A 154 3.29 -3.07 3.18
CA HIS A 154 3.94 -2.21 4.16
C HIS A 154 3.62 -2.66 5.60
N THR A 155 4.56 -2.45 6.52
CA THR A 155 4.40 -2.84 7.91
C THR A 155 4.95 -1.77 8.85
N THR A 156 4.29 -1.57 9.99
CA THR A 156 4.81 -0.78 11.11
C THR A 156 5.45 -1.68 12.18
N ASN A 157 5.42 -3.00 11.99
CA ASN A 157 5.85 -3.96 12.99
C ASN A 157 7.33 -4.28 12.82
N LEU A 158 8.17 -3.59 13.60
CA LEU A 158 9.61 -3.83 13.62
C LEU A 158 9.97 -5.29 13.92
N ARG A 159 9.18 -6.02 14.72
CA ARG A 159 9.52 -7.40 15.06
C ARG A 159 9.40 -8.34 13.87
N VAL A 160 8.39 -8.14 13.02
CA VAL A 160 8.24 -8.89 11.76
C VAL A 160 9.46 -8.64 10.88
N VAL A 161 9.89 -7.38 10.82
CA VAL A 161 11.06 -6.99 10.04
C VAL A 161 12.38 -7.46 10.68
N GLN A 162 12.51 -7.52 11.99
CA GLN A 162 13.73 -8.03 12.61
C GLN A 162 13.82 -9.55 12.57
N SER A 163 12.69 -10.25 12.50
CA SER A 163 12.68 -11.72 12.37
C SER A 163 12.88 -12.21 10.95
N GLU A 164 12.61 -11.37 9.95
CA GLU A 164 12.68 -11.69 8.52
C GLU A 164 13.87 -11.00 7.82
N TYR A 165 14.56 -10.05 8.46
CA TYR A 165 15.58 -9.23 7.80
C TYR A 165 16.79 -9.06 8.71
N ASN A 166 17.94 -8.86 8.08
CA ASN A 166 19.26 -9.08 8.65
C ASN A 166 19.96 -7.86 9.28
N ASP A 167 19.23 -6.86 9.78
CA ASP A 167 19.76 -5.58 10.32
C ASP A 167 20.67 -4.77 9.36
N THR A 168 21.12 -5.33 8.22
CA THR A 168 21.99 -4.72 7.22
C THR A 168 21.21 -3.80 6.28
N ASN A 169 20.01 -4.23 5.86
CA ASN A 169 19.23 -3.51 4.84
C ASN A 169 18.14 -2.59 5.42
N ILE A 170 17.84 -2.71 6.72
CA ILE A 170 16.76 -1.96 7.36
C ILE A 170 17.23 -1.39 8.68
N LEU A 171 17.39 -0.08 8.72
CA LEU A 171 17.74 0.60 9.95
C LEU A 171 16.50 0.93 10.78
N PRO A 172 16.59 0.81 12.11
CA PRO A 172 15.58 1.37 12.99
C PRO A 172 15.37 2.84 12.68
N CYS A 173 14.11 3.26 12.61
CA CYS A 173 13.72 4.63 12.34
C CYS A 173 12.55 5.03 13.23
N LYS A 174 12.35 6.33 13.39
CA LYS A 174 11.24 6.92 14.12
C LYS A 174 10.61 8.03 13.29
N MET A 175 9.30 8.20 13.45
CA MET A 175 8.64 9.38 12.92
C MET A 175 8.81 10.57 13.86
N GLU A 176 9.43 11.63 13.37
CA GLU A 176 9.54 12.91 14.08
C GLU A 176 9.02 14.04 13.18
N ASN A 177 8.01 14.79 13.66
CA ASN A 177 7.42 15.92 12.92
C ASN A 177 6.98 15.56 11.48
N GLY A 178 6.45 14.34 11.28
CA GLY A 178 6.02 13.86 9.97
C GLY A 178 7.17 13.48 9.02
N LYS A 179 8.43 13.43 9.51
CA LYS A 179 9.59 12.94 8.75
C LYS A 179 10.19 11.69 9.38
N CYS A 180 10.56 10.73 8.52
CA CYS A 180 11.31 9.56 8.95
C CYS A 180 12.71 10.02 9.37
N VAL A 181 13.03 9.86 10.66
CA VAL A 181 14.35 10.10 11.21
C VAL A 181 14.93 8.73 11.56
N ARG A 182 15.99 8.35 10.85
CA ARG A 182 16.72 7.11 11.14
C ARG A 182 17.34 7.19 12.53
N GLY A 183 17.37 6.06 13.23
CA GLY A 183 18.15 5.93 14.45
C GLY A 183 19.60 6.31 14.16
N VAL A 184 20.23 7.00 15.11
CA VAL A 184 21.64 7.39 15.00
C VAL A 184 22.44 6.10 14.88
N ILE A 185 23.00 5.84 13.70
CA ILE A 185 24.17 4.98 13.59
C ILE A 185 25.28 5.82 14.22
N ASP A 186 26.06 5.23 15.12
CA ASP A 186 27.19 5.89 15.75
C ASP A 186 28.05 6.61 14.67
N ASP A 187 28.63 7.76 15.04
CA ASP A 187 29.19 8.87 14.23
C ASP A 187 30.16 8.54 13.06
N ASP A 188 30.39 7.27 12.76
CA ASP A 188 31.32 6.81 11.73
C ASP A 188 30.73 6.94 10.31
N GLY A 189 29.42 7.15 10.14
CA GLY A 189 28.79 7.60 8.88
C GLY A 189 28.92 6.69 7.65
N ASP A 190 29.69 5.62 7.74
CA ASP A 190 30.15 4.80 6.63
C ASP A 190 29.35 3.51 6.42
N SER A 191 28.34 3.22 7.26
CA SER A 191 27.45 2.09 7.01
C SER A 191 26.51 2.44 5.84
N PRO A 192 26.58 1.73 4.70
CA PRO A 192 25.76 2.07 3.55
C PRO A 192 24.32 1.68 3.86
N VAL A 193 23.56 2.70 4.25
CA VAL A 193 22.11 2.58 4.35
C VAL A 193 21.60 2.62 2.94
N TRP A 194 20.80 1.63 2.55
CA TRP A 194 20.04 1.72 1.31
C TRP A 194 19.05 2.89 1.43
N THR A 195 19.51 4.08 1.05
CA THR A 195 18.66 5.26 0.96
C THR A 195 18.14 5.28 -0.46
N TRP A 196 16.84 5.01 -0.63
CA TRP A 196 16.19 5.44 -1.85
C TRP A 196 16.33 6.97 -1.90
N LYS A 197 17.36 7.46 -2.60
CA LYS A 197 17.32 8.81 -3.14
C LYS A 197 16.25 8.73 -4.20
N VAL A 198 15.03 9.11 -3.82
CA VAL A 198 14.12 9.68 -4.80
C VAL A 198 14.93 10.80 -5.42
N ASN A 199 15.33 10.64 -6.67
CA ASN A 199 15.54 11.81 -7.50
C ASN A 199 14.16 12.44 -7.63
N SER A 200 13.77 13.20 -6.61
CA SER A 200 12.67 14.14 -6.69
C SER A 200 13.18 15.30 -7.54
N ASP A 201 12.98 15.17 -8.86
CA ASP A 201 12.98 16.30 -9.78
C ASP A 201 11.87 17.29 -9.41
#